data_AF-A0A8D2ZP12-F1
#
_entry.id   AF-A0A8D2ZP12-F1
#
_cell.length_a   1.000
_cell.length_b   1.000
_cell.length_c   1.000
_cell.angle_alpha   90.00
_cell.angle_beta   90.00
_cell.angle_gamma   90.00
#
_symmetry.space_group_name_H-M   'P 1'
#
loop_
_entity.id
_entity.type
_entity.pdbx_description
1 polymer ?
#
loop_
_entity_poly.entity_id
_entity_poly.type
_entity_poly.pdbx_seq_one_letter_code
_entity_poly.pdbx_strand_id
1 'polypeptide(L)' 'MTKAEMTEAELYSLYKGVYVPSSLYTPHSMKYYEDFSFRQDDIIIVTYPKSGERSGLR' A
#
# COMPACT_ATOMS: atom_id res chain seq x y z
N MET A 1 8.28 22.25 18.73
CA MET A 1 8.29 21.64 17.39
C MET A 1 6.85 21.37 17.01
N THR A 2 6.27 22.20 16.16
CA THR A 2 4.91 22.03 15.64
C THR A 2 4.89 20.83 14.70
N LYS A 3 3.92 19.94 14.88
CA LYS A 3 3.61 18.87 13.92
C LYS A 3 3.23 19.58 12.62
N ALA A 4 4.05 19.47 11.58
CA ALA A 4 3.64 19.95 10.26
C ALA A 4 2.38 19.16 9.86
N GLU A 5 1.29 19.87 9.62
CA GLU A 5 0.07 19.25 9.10
C GLU A 5 0.33 18.89 7.64
N MET A 6 0.59 17.60 7.39
CA MET A 6 0.64 17.07 6.04
C MET A 6 -0.79 17.00 5.48
N THR A 7 -0.97 17.46 4.26
CA THR A 7 -2.23 17.40 3.52
C THR A 7 -2.50 15.99 3.01
N GLU A 8 -3.77 15.67 2.74
CA GLU A 8 -4.15 14.37 2.17
C GLU A 8 -3.47 14.08 0.83
N ALA A 9 -3.26 15.13 0.01
CA ALA A 9 -2.57 15.02 -1.27
C ALA A 9 -1.08 14.67 -1.13
N GLU A 10 -0.45 15.03 0.00
CA GLU A 10 0.93 14.64 0.30
C GLU A 10 1.00 13.20 0.83
N LEU A 11 -0.05 12.73 1.50
CA LEU A 11 -0.10 11.40 2.12
C LEU A 11 -0.56 10.30 1.16
N TYR A 12 -1.45 10.61 0.22
CA TYR A 12 -2.10 9.62 -0.62
C TYR A 12 -2.04 9.98 -2.11
N SER A 13 -1.87 8.94 -2.91
CA SER A 13 -1.99 9.00 -4.37
C SER A 13 -3.22 8.21 -4.79
N LEU A 14 -3.93 8.69 -5.81
CA LEU A 14 -5.06 7.98 -6.41
C LEU A 14 -4.54 7.06 -7.51
N TYR A 15 -4.72 5.76 -7.37
CA TYR A 15 -4.31 4.77 -8.35
C TYR A 15 -5.47 3.85 -8.71
N LYS A 16 -5.87 3.85 -9.99
CA LYS A 16 -7.02 3.09 -10.51
C LYS A 16 -8.30 3.25 -9.65
N GLY A 17 -8.51 4.45 -9.11
CA GLY A 17 -9.67 4.77 -8.26
C GLY A 17 -9.53 4.44 -6.77
N VAL A 18 -8.35 3.95 -6.33
CA VAL A 18 -8.08 3.61 -4.92
C VAL A 18 -7.00 4.54 -4.36
N TYR A 19 -7.22 5.08 -3.16
CA TYR A 19 -6.21 5.84 -2.43
C TYR A 19 -5.15 4.90 -1.85
N VAL A 20 -3.89 5.14 -2.20
CA VAL A 20 -2.74 4.37 -1.71
C VAL A 20 -1.73 5.30 -1.02
N PRO A 21 -1.08 4.88 0.09
CA PRO A 21 -0.05 5.68 0.76
C PRO A 21 1.11 6.07 -0.17
N SER A 22 1.29 7.36 -0.43
CA SER A 22 2.30 7.90 -1.35
C SER A 22 3.73 7.55 -0.93
N SER A 23 3.98 7.42 0.37
CA SER A 23 5.31 7.11 0.91
C SER A 23 5.76 5.66 0.69
N LEU A 24 4.83 4.73 0.45
CA LEU A 24 5.11 3.30 0.26
C LEU A 24 4.91 2.85 -1.18
N TYR A 25 4.00 3.49 -1.91
CA TYR A 25 3.58 3.09 -3.25
C TYR A 25 4.04 4.11 -4.29
N THR A 26 5.28 3.94 -4.76
CA THR A 26 5.85 4.77 -5.84
C THR A 26 5.30 4.34 -7.21
N PRO A 27 5.29 5.23 -8.23
CA PRO A 27 4.88 4.86 -9.59
C PRO A 27 5.64 3.65 -10.15
N HIS A 28 6.93 3.51 -9.82
CA HIS A 28 7.75 2.38 -10.24
C HIS A 28 7.28 1.06 -9.62
N SER A 29 7.07 1.03 -8.30
CA SER A 29 6.53 -0.16 -7.61
C SER A 29 5.12 -0.52 -8.10
N MET A 30 4.29 0.48 -8.45
CA MET A 30 2.96 0.23 -8.99
C MET A 30 3.03 -0.46 -10.35
N LYS A 31 3.94 -0.02 -11.23
CA LYS A 31 4.17 -0.71 -12.51
C LYS A 31 4.66 -2.14 -12.31
N TYR A 32 5.55 -2.37 -11.33
CA TYR A 32 6.00 -3.72 -11.01
C TYR A 32 4.86 -4.66 -10.61
N TYR A 33 3.87 -4.19 -9.84
CA TYR A 33 2.68 -5.01 -9.51
C TYR A 33 1.84 -5.38 -10.74
N GLU A 34 1.77 -4.50 -11.75
CA GLU A 34 1.06 -4.79 -13.00
C GLU A 34 1.80 -5.82 -13.85
N ASP A 35 3.13 -5.68 -13.93
CA ASP A 35 4.00 -6.54 -14.74
C ASP A 35 4.41 -7.84 -14.00
N PHE A 36 3.96 -8.02 -12.75
CA PHE A 36 4.34 -9.16 -11.92
C PHE A 36 3.88 -10.49 -12.54
N SER A 37 4.83 -11.41 -12.70
CA SER A 37 4.57 -12.74 -13.26
C SER A 37 4.52 -13.78 -12.15
N PHE A 38 3.34 -14.38 -11.96
CA PHE A 38 3.15 -15.47 -11.03
C PHE A 38 3.80 -16.77 -11.53
N ARG A 39 4.37 -17.52 -10.60
CA ARG A 39 4.75 -18.91 -10.80
C ARG A 39 3.61 -19.82 -10.39
N GLN A 40 3.64 -21.05 -10.90
CA GLN A 40 2.54 -22.00 -10.70
C GLN A 40 2.35 -22.39 -9.22
N ASP A 41 3.43 -22.37 -8.43
CA ASP A 41 3.43 -22.75 -7.01
C ASP A 41 3.40 -21.55 -6.05
N ASP A 42 3.19 -20.34 -6.56
CA ASP A 42 3.09 -19.16 -5.71
C ASP A 42 1.80 -19.19 -4.88
N ILE A 43 1.91 -18.86 -3.59
CA ILE A 43 0.77 -18.74 -2.68
C ILE A 43 0.60 -17.26 -2.34
N ILE A 44 -0.61 -16.74 -2.55
CA ILE A 44 -0.93 -15.32 -2.34
C ILE A 44 -1.89 -15.20 -1.15
N ILE A 45 -1.56 -14.28 -0.23
CA ILE A 45 -2.48 -13.87 0.84
C ILE A 45 -2.99 -12.47 0.48
N VAL A 46 -4.30 -12.37 0.24
CA VAL A 46 -4.96 -11.09 -0.05
C VAL A 46 -5.89 -10.75 1.11
N THR A 47 -5.70 -9.56 1.69
CA THR A 47 -6.48 -9.10 2.84
C THR A 47 -6.86 -7.65 2.67
N TYR A 48 -8.00 -7.26 3.24
CA TYR A 48 -8.30 -5.85 3.44
C TYR A 48 -7.45 -5.35 4.62
N PRO A 49 -6.85 -4.15 4.55
CA PRO A 49 -6.05 -3.63 5.66
C PRO A 49 -6.78 -3.78 6.99
N LYS A 50 -6.08 -4.28 8.01
CA LYS A 50 -6.61 -4.55 9.36
C LYS A 50 -7.53 -5.78 9.51
N SER A 51 -7.86 -6.52 8.45
CA SER A 51 -8.75 -7.70 8.55
C SER A 51 -8.13 -8.96 9.16
N GLY A 52 -6.81 -8.97 9.36
CA GLY A 52 -6.06 -10.07 9.98
C GLY A 52 -4.92 -9.56 10.87
N GLU A 53 -4.94 -8.28 11.23
CA GLU A 53 -3.85 -7.67 11.96
C GLU A 53 -3.89 -8.12 13.42
N ARG A 54 -2.83 -8.80 13.86
CA ARG A 54 -2.58 -9.06 15.27
C ARG A 54 -2.32 -7.72 15.95
N SER A 55 -3.36 -7.12 16.55
CA SER A 55 -3.21 -5.93 17.36
C SER A 55 -2.42 -6.30 18.63
N GLY A 56 -1.21 -5.76 18.75
CA GLY A 56 -0.39 -5.85 19.95
C GLY A 56 0.48 -7.11 20.05
N LEU A 57 1.73 -6.99 19.57
CA LEU A 57 2.82 -7.55 20.37
C LEU A 57 2.99 -6.63 21.59
N ARG A 58 2.53 -7.10 22.75
CA ARG A 58 3.20 -6.89 24.02
C ARG A 58 4.01 -8.13 24.33
#